data_AF-A0A920BK86-F1
#
_entry.id   AF-A0A920BK86-F1
#
_cell.length_a   1.000
_cell.length_b   1.000
_cell.length_c   1.000
_cell.angle_alpha   90.00
_cell.angle_beta   90.00
_cell.angle_gamma   90.00
#
_symmetry.space_group_name_H-M   'P 1'
#
loop_
_entity.id
_entity.type
_entity.pdbx_description
1 polymer ?
#
loop_
_entity_poly.entity_id
_entity_poly.type
_entity_poly.pdbx_seq_one_letter_code
_entity_poly.pdbx_strand_id
1 'polypeptide(L)'
;MPVLFTDAALGIDIDVPTYPDGVKTSTPAGTQTGSTFRVKGAGISDGETNGDLLVTINITVPTNLSEPQRNALENLAELFTQDTLDT
;
A
#
# COMPACT_ATOMS: atom_id res chain seq x y z
N MET A 1 0.72 7.07 4.06
CA MET A 1 -0.38 7.08 3.08
C MET A 1 -1.32 5.92 3.33
N PRO A 2 -2.65 6.15 3.37
CA PRO A 2 -3.63 5.07 3.50
C PRO A 2 -3.71 4.28 2.19
N VAL A 3 -3.56 2.97 2.26
CA VAL A 3 -3.70 2.03 1.15
C VAL A 3 -4.74 0.97 1.54
N LEU A 4 -5.54 0.52 0.57
CA LEU A 4 -6.52 -0.54 0.82
C LEU A 4 -5.80 -1.87 1.05
N PHE A 5 -6.39 -2.72 1.89
CA PHE A 5 -5.88 -4.07 2.14
C PHE A 5 -5.68 -4.87 0.84
N THR A 6 -6.64 -4.81 -0.09
CA THR A 6 -6.56 -5.50 -1.38
C THR A 6 -5.37 -5.07 -2.19
N ASP A 7 -5.08 -3.77 -2.20
CA ASP A 7 -4.00 -3.18 -2.98
C ASP A 7 -2.65 -3.51 -2.36
N ALA A 8 -2.55 -3.50 -1.03
CA ALA A 8 -1.36 -3.94 -0.32
C ALA A 8 -1.09 -5.44 -0.50
N ALA A 9 -2.15 -6.26 -0.57
CA ALA A 9 -2.04 -7.69 -0.79
C ALA A 9 -1.61 -8.02 -2.23
N LEU A 10 -2.18 -7.35 -3.24
CA LEU A 10 -1.91 -7.61 -4.67
C LEU A 10 -0.70 -6.85 -5.22
N GLY A 11 -0.27 -5.78 -4.54
CA GLY A 11 0.68 -4.82 -5.05
C GLY A 11 -0.01 -3.79 -5.94
N ILE A 12 0.46 -2.53 -5.85
CA ILE A 12 -0.15 -1.41 -6.54
C ILE A 12 0.89 -0.35 -6.89
N ASP A 13 0.73 0.25 -8.06
CA ASP A 13 1.43 1.49 -8.41
C ASP A 13 0.66 2.68 -7.83
N ILE A 14 1.28 3.38 -6.88
CA ILE A 14 0.71 4.57 -6.25
C ILE A 14 1.40 5.83 -6.79
N ASP A 15 0.60 6.84 -7.08
CA ASP A 15 1.10 8.19 -7.34
C ASP A 15 1.17 8.94 -6.02
N VAL A 16 2.38 9.29 -5.59
CA VAL A 16 2.62 9.99 -4.33
C VAL A 16 2.72 11.48 -4.65
N PRO A 17 1.78 12.31 -4.15
CA PRO A 17 1.80 13.74 -4.43
C PRO A 17 3.00 14.38 -3.72
N THR A 18 3.95 14.88 -4.51
CA THR A 18 5.11 15.65 -4.07
C THR A 18 5.12 17.02 -4.75
N TYR A 19 5.91 17.95 -4.22
CA TYR A 19 6.10 19.27 -4.80
C TYR A 19 7.42 19.28 -5.61
N PRO A 20 7.49 19.80 -6.85
CA PRO A 20 6.39 20.37 -7.66
C PRO A 20 5.60 19.32 -8.47
N ASP A 21 6.16 18.15 -8.72
CA ASP A 21 5.55 17.07 -9.51
C ASP A 21 5.34 15.83 -8.64
N GLY A 22 4.25 15.07 -8.87
CA GLY A 22 4.00 13.79 -8.21
C GLY A 22 4.96 12.70 -8.66
N VAL A 23 5.30 11.76 -7.77
CA VAL A 23 6.17 10.63 -8.09
C VAL A 23 5.39 9.32 -8.05
N LYS A 24 5.50 8.55 -9.14
CA LYS A 24 4.98 7.19 -9.21
C LYS A 24 5.92 6.24 -8.49
N THR A 25 5.37 5.47 -7.56
CA THR A 25 6.10 4.45 -6.82
C THR A 25 5.33 3.14 -6.88
N SER A 26 6.03 2.04 -7.11
CA SER A 26 5.42 0.71 -7.07
C SER A 26 5.55 0.13 -5.68
N THR A 27 4.42 -0.26 -5.09
CA THR A 27 4.37 -0.98 -3.81
C THR A 27 4.26 -2.48 -4.10
N PRO A 28 5.23 -3.30 -3.67
CA PRO A 28 5.20 -4.73 -3.94
C PRO A 28 4.03 -5.42 -3.23
N ALA A 29 3.58 -6.53 -3.81
CA ALA A 29 2.58 -7.40 -3.21
C ALA A 29 3.02 -7.89 -1.81
N GLY A 30 2.07 -8.02 -0.89
CA GLY A 30 2.33 -8.42 0.49
C GLY A 30 2.98 -7.33 1.36
N THR A 31 2.90 -6.06 0.94
CA THR A 31 3.40 -4.95 1.75
C THR A 31 2.65 -4.88 3.07
N GLN A 32 3.39 -4.78 4.17
CA GLN A 32 2.84 -4.71 5.52
C GLN A 32 2.63 -3.27 5.96
N THR A 33 1.69 -3.06 6.89
CA THR A 33 1.50 -1.74 7.52
C THR A 33 2.76 -1.31 8.28
N GLY A 34 3.11 -0.03 8.20
CA GLY A 34 4.34 0.53 8.77
C GLY A 34 5.59 0.39 7.88
N SER A 35 5.49 -0.32 6.76
CA SER A 35 6.58 -0.37 5.77
C SER A 35 6.87 1.03 5.25
N THR A 36 8.16 1.41 5.25
CA THR A 36 8.61 2.72 4.75
C THR A 36 9.45 2.54 3.51
N PHE A 37 9.05 3.20 2.43
CA PHE A 37 9.75 3.22 1.16
C PHE A 37 10.48 4.55 0.98
N ARG A 38 11.73 4.50 0.52
CA ARG A 38 12.52 5.69 0.21
C ARG A 38 12.49 5.95 -1.28
N VAL A 39 11.91 7.08 -1.66
CA VAL A 39 11.94 7.59 -3.03
C VAL A 39 13.07 8.61 -3.11
N LYS A 40 14.15 8.23 -3.79
CA LYS A 40 15.36 9.05 -3.87
C LYS A 40 15.11 10.30 -4.72
N GLY A 41 15.50 11.47 -4.21
CA GLY A 41 15.41 12.73 -4.95
C GLY A 41 14.00 13.30 -5.15
N ALA A 42 12.99 12.72 -4.49
CA ALA A 42 11.59 13.16 -4.53
C ALA A 42 11.19 14.00 -3.29
N GLY A 43 12.15 14.36 -2.44
CA GLY A 43 11.94 15.23 -1.29
C GLY A 43 12.02 16.71 -1.65
N ILE A 44 11.99 17.55 -0.62
CA ILE A 44 12.09 19.01 -0.77
C ILE A 44 13.47 19.37 -1.33
N SER A 45 13.49 20.26 -2.34
CA SER A 45 14.71 20.82 -2.91
C SER A 45 15.16 22.05 -2.12
N ASP A 46 16.45 22.15 -1.81
CA ASP A 46 17.07 23.34 -1.21
C ASP A 46 17.70 24.29 -2.24
N GLY A 47 17.63 23.94 -3.53
CA GLY A 47 18.22 24.68 -4.64
C GLY A 47 19.46 24.03 -5.26
N GLU A 48 20.25 23.26 -4.50
CA GLU A 48 21.40 22.50 -5.02
C GLU A 48 21.16 20.99 -4.98
N THR A 49 20.40 20.50 -3.99
CA THR A 49 20.10 19.08 -3.83
C THR A 49 18.62 18.83 -3.54
N ASN A 50 18.11 17.74 -4.11
CA ASN A 50 16.80 17.24 -3.78
C ASN A 50 16.92 16.26 -2.61
N GLY A 51 16.15 16.48 -1.56
CA GLY A 51 16.02 15.51 -0.48
C GLY A 51 15.34 14.22 -0.94
N ASP A 52 15.17 13.28 0.00
CA ASP A 52 14.42 12.06 -0.25
C ASP A 52 13.04 12.12 0.38
N LEU A 53 12.09 11.43 -0.26
CA LEU A 53 10.77 11.22 0.30
C LEU A 53 10.70 9.86 0.96
N LEU A 54 10.26 9.84 2.22
CA LEU A 54 9.95 8.62 2.94
C LEU A 54 8.43 8.42 2.97
N VAL A 55 7.99 7.34 2.32
CA VAL A 55 6.58 6.99 2.21
C VAL A 55 6.30 5.82 3.15
N THR A 56 5.66 6.12 4.28
CA THR A 56 5.16 5.07 5.17
C THR A 56 3.75 4.64 4.75
N ILE A 57 3.58 3.35 4.48
CA ILE A 57 2.29 2.77 4.12
C ILE A 57 1.50 2.45 5.38
N ASN A 58 0.24 2.87 5.40
CA ASN A 58 -0.72 2.53 6.44
C ASN A 58 -1.87 1.78 5.76
N ILE A 59 -2.09 0.53 6.15
CA ILE A 59 -3.17 -0.28 5.60
C ILE A 59 -4.43 0.00 6.41
N THR A 60 -5.45 0.51 5.74
CA THR A 60 -6.75 0.76 6.38
C THR A 60 -7.72 -0.37 6.04
N VAL A 61 -8.33 -0.94 7.08
CA VAL A 61 -9.42 -1.91 6.91
C VAL A 61 -10.73 -1.14 6.71
N PRO A 62 -11.51 -1.44 5.64
CA PRO A 62 -12.79 -0.77 5.40
C PRO A 62 -13.79 -1.06 6.52
N THR A 63 -14.46 -0.02 7.02
CA THR A 63 -15.43 -0.12 8.12
C THR A 63 -16.84 -0.50 7.67
N ASN A 64 -17.18 -0.22 6.40
CA ASN A 64 -18.45 -0.56 5.79
C ASN A 64 -18.18 -1.37 4.51
N LEU A 65 -18.83 -2.53 4.40
CA LEU A 65 -18.73 -3.42 3.25
C LEU A 65 -20.12 -3.60 2.64
N SER A 66 -20.22 -3.49 1.33
CA SER A 66 -21.41 -3.92 0.61
C SER A 66 -21.52 -5.45 0.62
N GLU A 67 -22.73 -5.97 0.39
CA GLU A 67 -23.00 -7.41 0.31
C GLU A 67 -22.03 -8.18 -0.62
N PRO A 68 -21.74 -7.71 -1.87
CA PRO A 68 -20.75 -8.39 -2.72
C PRO A 68 -19.32 -8.31 -2.17
N GLN A 69 -18.93 -7.22 -1.50
CA GLN A 69 -17.60 -7.09 -0.90
C GLN A 69 -17.42 -8.02 0.31
N ARG A 70 -18.47 -8.17 1.12
CA ARG A 70 -18.51 -9.13 2.24
C ARG A 70 -18.34 -10.56 1.73
N ASN A 71 -19.15 -10.97 0.75
CA ASN A 71 -19.08 -12.33 0.19
C ASN A 71 -17.68 -12.64 -0.36
N ALA A 72 -17.04 -11.68 -1.03
CA ALA A 72 -15.67 -11.86 -1.53
C ALA A 72 -14.65 -12.07 -0.39
N LEU A 73 -14.77 -11.33 0.71
CA LEU A 73 -13.90 -11.48 1.88
C LEU A 73 -14.16 -12.78 2.64
N GLU A 74 -15.40 -13.24 2.72
CA GLU A 74 -15.76 -14.52 3.34
C GLU A 74 -15.17 -15.70 2.54
N ASN A 75 -15.31 -15.70 1.21
CA ASN A 75 -14.66 -16.70 0.35
C ASN A 75 -13.13 -16.69 0.50
N LEU A 76 -12.54 -15.49 0.57
CA LEU A 76 -11.10 -15.34 0.79
C LEU A 76 -10.69 -15.91 2.17
N ALA A 77 -11.47 -15.68 3.21
CA ALA A 77 -11.22 -16.22 4.56
C ALA A 77 -11.27 -17.75 4.60
N GLU A 78 -12.17 -18.39 3.84
CA GLU A 78 -12.23 -19.85 3.71
C GLU A 78 -10.95 -20.41 3.08
N LEU A 79 -10.44 -19.77 2.03
CA LEU A 79 -9.20 -20.17 1.36
C LEU A 79 -7.98 -20.07 2.28
N PHE A 80 -7.86 -18.99 3.06
CA PHE A 80 -6.77 -18.83 4.04
C PHE A 80 -6.81 -19.87 5.18
N THR A 81 -7.99 -20.42 5.48
CA THR A 81 -8.13 -21.47 6.51
C THR A 81 -7.62 -22.83 6.02
N GLN A 82 -7.63 -23.08 4.71
CA GLN A 82 -7.04 -24.30 4.13
C GLN A 82 -5.51 -24.23 4.04
N ASP A 83 -4.94 -23.08 3.66
CA ASP A 83 -3.49 -22.92 3.50
C ASP A 83 -2.72 -22.97 4.84
N THR A 84 -3.37 -22.71 5.97
CA THR A 84 -2.72 -22.73 7.31
C THR A 84 -2.64 -24.12 7.96
N LEU A 85 -3.16 -25.17 7.31
CA LEU A 85 -3.05 -26.55 7.78
C LEU A 85 -1.88 -27.32 7.16
N ASP A 86 -1.16 -26.72 6.20
CA ASP A 86 -0.08 -27.37 5.44
C ASP A 86 1.33 -26.79 5.73
N THR A 87 1.56 -26.12 6.86
CA THR A 87 2.91 -25.70 7.30
C THR A 87 3.14 -25.82 8.79
#